data_AF-A0A645IIV5-F1
#
_entry.id   AF-A0A645IIV5-F1
#
_cell.length_a   1.000
_cell.length_b   1.000
_cell.length_c   1.000
_cell.angle_alpha   90.00
_cell.angle_beta   90.00
_cell.angle_gamma   90.00
#
_symmetry.space_group_name_H-M   'P 1'
#
loop_
_entity.id
_entity.type
_entity.pdbx_description
1 polymer ?
#
loop_
_entity_poly.entity_id
_entity_poly.type
_entity_poly.pdbx_seq_one_letter_code
_entity_poly.pdbx_strand_id
1 'polypeptide(L)' 'MASLLQELTRYKPEEVKIATLLFKPAAMKKKLQLDYVALEIPNDFIVGFGLDYNGYGRNLKDIYKVK' A
#
# COMPACT_ATOMS: atom_id res chain seq x y z
N MET A 1 3.11 8.35 1.68
CA MET A 1 2.86 7.84 3.05
C MET A 1 3.61 8.60 4.13
N ALA A 2 4.94 8.65 4.14
CA ALA A 2 5.68 9.38 5.20
C ALA A 2 5.27 10.86 5.35
N SER A 3 5.05 11.58 4.24
CA SER A 3 4.55 12.96 4.26
C SER A 3 3.13 13.08 4.82
N LEU A 4 2.23 12.16 4.43
CA LEU A 4 0.86 12.12 4.93
C LEU A 4 0.84 11.87 6.45
N LEU A 5 1.68 10.97 6.95
CA LEU A 5 1.79 10.74 8.40
C LEU A 5 2.22 12.03 9.12
N GLN A 6 3.24 12.73 8.61
CA GLN A 6 3.70 14.01 9.16
C GLN A 6 2.60 15.09 9.13
N GLU A 7 1.76 15.11 8.10
CA GLU A 7 0.62 16.01 8.00
C GLU A 7 -0.45 15.68 9.04
N LEU A 8 -0.85 14.42 9.13
CA LEU A 8 -1.86 13.95 10.09
C LEU A 8 -1.43 14.21 11.55
N THR A 9 -0.16 14.03 11.88
CA THR A 9 0.37 14.30 13.23
C THR A 9 0.16 15.76 13.68
N ARG A 10 0.10 16.72 12.74
CA ARG A 10 -0.11 18.15 13.08
C ARG A 10 -1.50 18.42 13.69
N TYR A 11 -2.47 17.57 13.36
CA TYR A 11 -3.83 17.66 13.89
C TYR A 11 -3.96 17.09 15.32
N LYS A 12 -2.86 16.61 15.92
CA LYS A 12 -2.83 16.01 17.26
C LYS A 12 -3.85 14.87 17.45
N PRO A 13 -3.94 13.89 16.54
CA PRO A 13 -4.73 12.70 16.80
C PRO A 13 -4.16 11.95 18.01
N GLU A 14 -5.02 11.23 18.74
CA GLU A 14 -4.57 10.35 19.83
C GLU A 14 -3.66 9.24 19.30
N GLU A 15 -4.00 8.66 18.15
CA GLU A 15 -3.25 7.61 17.50
C GLU A 15 -3.41 7.65 15.97
N VAL A 16 -2.39 7.26 15.23
CA VAL A 16 -2.46 7.02 13.79
C VAL A 16 -1.84 5.66 13.50
N LYS A 17 -2.62 4.77 12.89
CA LYS A 17 -2.17 3.44 12.46
C LYS A 17 -2.24 3.28 10.95
N ILE A 18 -1.35 2.47 10.40
CA ILE A 18 -1.24 2.18 8.98
C ILE A 18 -1.59 0.72 8.72
N ALA A 19 -2.64 0.51 7.93
CA ALA A 19 -2.98 -0.79 7.38
C ALA A 19 -2.70 -0.83 5.87
N THR A 20 -2.18 -1.95 5.39
CA THR A 20 -2.04 -2.21 3.95
C THR A 20 -2.45 -3.64 3.61
N LEU A 21 -3.14 -3.79 2.48
CA LEU A 21 -3.45 -5.09 1.92
C LEU A 21 -2.18 -5.79 1.41
N LEU A 22 -1.35 -5.06 0.66
CA LEU A 22 -0.16 -5.59 0.01
C LEU A 22 1.07 -4.79 0.43
N PHE A 23 2.11 -5.49 0.86
CA PHE A 23 3.39 -4.90 1.24
C PHE A 23 4.50 -5.49 0.39
N LYS A 24 5.33 -4.61 -0.19
CA LYS A 24 6.51 -4.96 -1.00
C LYS A 24 7.77 -4.46 -0.29
N PRO A 25 8.42 -5.27 0.56
CA PRO A 25 9.59 -4.84 1.32
C PRO A 25 10.73 -4.36 0.42
N ALA A 26 10.95 -5.07 -0.69
CA ALA A 26 11.98 -4.73 -1.67
C ALA A 26 11.73 -3.39 -2.41
N ALA A 27 10.49 -2.87 -2.40
CA ALA A 27 10.15 -1.58 -3.00
C ALA A 27 10.28 -0.40 -2.02
N MET A 28 10.58 -0.66 -0.74
CA MET A 28 10.64 0.36 0.30
C MET A 28 11.89 1.23 0.16
N LYS A 29 11.68 2.53 -0.05
CA LYS A 29 12.76 3.54 -0.10
C LYS A 29 13.08 4.17 1.26
N LYS A 30 12.15 4.08 2.22
CA LYS A 30 12.27 4.64 3.57
C LYS A 30 11.60 3.69 4.54
N LYS A 31 12.17 3.56 5.75
CA LYS A 31 11.50 2.84 6.83
C LYS A 31 10.24 3.59 7.23
N LEU A 32 9.12 2.87 7.26
CA LEU A 32 7.83 3.31 7.76
C LEU A 32 7.28 2.17 8.61
N GLN A 33 6.81 2.48 9.81
CA GLN A 33 6.15 1.49 10.65
C GLN A 33 4.77 1.19 10.06
N LEU A 34 4.48 -0.09 9.84
CA LEU A 34 3.18 -0.59 9.40
C LEU A 34 2.59 -1.39 10.54
N ASP A 35 1.37 -1.05 10.95
CA ASP A 35 0.71 -1.70 12.08
C ASP A 35 -0.04 -2.97 11.63
N TYR A 36 -0.58 -2.94 10.41
CA TYR A 36 -1.32 -4.06 9.84
C TYR A 36 -0.87 -4.31 8.40
N VAL A 37 -0.36 -5.51 8.14
CA VAL A 37 0.01 -5.99 6.79
C VAL A 37 -0.76 -7.27 6.54
N ALA A 38 -1.62 -7.28 5.52
CA ALA A 38 -2.37 -8.49 5.20
C ALA A 38 -1.53 -9.51 4.41
N LEU A 39 -0.78 -9.06 3.39
CA LEU A 39 0.07 -9.91 2.58
C LEU A 39 1.39 -9.21 2.24
N GLU A 40 2.50 -9.90 2.46
CA GLU A 40 3.81 -9.53 1.95
C GLU A 40 4.04 -10.21 0.60
N ILE A 41 4.45 -9.46 -0.42
CA ILE A 41 4.59 -9.95 -1.80
C ILE A 41 5.93 -9.50 -2.43
N PRO A 42 6.42 -10.24 -3.46
CA PRO A 42 7.58 -9.81 -4.25
C PRO A 42 7.36 -8.46 -4.95
N ASN A 43 8.43 -7.92 -5.53
CA ASN A 43 8.39 -6.67 -6.28
C ASN A 43 7.80 -6.83 -7.71
N ASP A 44 6.77 -7.66 -7.86
CA ASP A 44 6.10 -7.94 -9.11
C ASP A 44 5.09 -6.84 -9.45
N PHE A 45 4.90 -6.51 -10.73
CA PHE A 45 3.83 -5.60 -11.13
C PHE A 45 2.46 -6.30 -11.06
N ILE A 46 1.50 -5.66 -10.39
CA ILE A 46 0.20 -6.26 -10.07
C ILE A 46 -0.94 -5.30 -10.37
N VAL A 47 -2.11 -5.85 -10.69
CA VAL A 47 -3.37 -5.15 -10.98
C VAL A 47 -4.55 -5.89 -10.34
N GLY A 48 -5.73 -5.26 -10.31
CA GLY A 48 -6.91 -5.87 -9.72
C GLY A 48 -7.17 -5.39 -8.30
N PHE A 49 -8.39 -5.61 -7.81
CA PHE A 49 -8.81 -5.22 -6.46
C PHE A 49 -8.50 -3.75 -6.13
N GLY A 50 -8.80 -2.85 -7.06
CA GLY A 50 -8.54 -1.40 -6.96
C GLY A 50 -7.19 -0.95 -7.53
N LEU A 51 -6.22 -1.85 -7.73
CA LEU A 51 -4.94 -1.56 -8.36
C LEU A 51 -5.09 -1.49 -9.88
N ASP A 52 -4.38 -0.57 -10.52
CA ASP A 52 -4.53 -0.29 -11.95
C ASP A 52 -3.23 -0.27 -12.74
N TYR A 53 -3.41 -0.38 -14.05
CA TYR A 53 -2.43 -0.01 -15.06
C TYR A 53 -3.09 0.87 -16.10
N ASN A 54 -2.63 2.12 -16.24
CA ASN A 54 -3.21 3.13 -17.13
C ASN A 54 -4.74 3.27 -16.98
N GLY A 55 -5.24 3.19 -15.75
CA GLY A 55 -6.67 3.27 -15.43
C GLY A 55 -7.46 1.96 -15.61
N TYR A 56 -6.85 0.90 -16.17
CA TYR A 56 -7.51 -0.40 -16.37
C TYR A 56 -7.22 -1.37 -15.22
N GLY A 57 -8.10 -2.36 -15.03
CA GLY A 57 -7.88 -3.50 -14.13
C GLY A 57 -8.42 -3.34 -12.70
N ARG A 58 -8.78 -2.13 -12.25
CA ARG A 58 -9.27 -1.88 -10.87
C ARG A 58 -10.44 -2.77 -10.46
N ASN A 59 -11.33 -3.07 -11.41
CA ASN A 59 -12.59 -3.78 -11.20
C ASN A 59 -12.46 -5.31 -11.24
N LEU A 60 -11.25 -5.85 -11.45
CA LEU A 60 -11.03 -7.29 -11.36
C LEU A 60 -11.21 -7.73 -9.90
N LYS A 61 -11.90 -8.88 -9.70
CA LYS A 61 -12.26 -9.39 -8.38
C LYS A 61 -11.04 -9.80 -7.54
N ASP A 62 -10.03 -10.33 -8.21
CA ASP A 62 -8.81 -10.82 -7.58
C ASP A 62 -7.60 -9.94 -7.93
N ILE A 63 -6.47 -10.25 -7.30
CA ILE A 63 -5.18 -9.61 -7.59
C ILE A 63 -4.44 -10.48 -8.60
N TYR A 64 -3.99 -9.85 -9.69
CA TYR A 64 -3.28 -10.53 -10.78
C TYR A 64 -1.88 -9.98 -10.91
N LYS A 65 -0.94 -10.86 -11.23
CA LYS A 65 0.40 -10.48 -11.69
C LYS A 65 0.40 -10.34 -13.20
N VAL A 66 0.96 -9.24 -13.70
CA VAL A 66 1.20 -9.07 -15.13
C VAL A 66 2.39 -9.94 -15.53
N LYS A 67 2.23 -10.73 -16.59
CA LYS A 67 3.30 -11.57 -17.15
C LYS A 67 4.35 -10.73 -17.87
#